data_AF-A0A8T0KVY0-F1
#
_entry.id   AF-A0A8T0KVY0-F1
#
_cell.length_a   1.000
_cell.length_b   1.000
_cell.length_c   1.000
_cell.angle_alpha   90.00
_cell.angle_beta   90.00
_cell.angle_gamma   90.00
#
_symmetry.space_group_name_H-M   'P 1'
#
loop_
_entity.id
_entity.type
_entity.pdbx_description
1 polymer ?
#
loop_
_entity_poly.entity_id
_entity_poly.type
_entity_poly.pdbx_seq_one_letter_code
_entity_poly.pdbx_strand_id
1 'polypeptide(L)'
;MGDEYQLPQRTLWSNAERRCLNLLQCKTKSVTTLLQIHAFMLRHSFHNNLNLLTAFITTCASLAVVSPTRHHALVQHARSFFDLVRIRDTFLCNSMIATHFAARQFSEPFTLFRDLRRKTPPFTPDGYTFTSLVKGCSARVARREGSQLHGVVLRNGLCFDLLLTQVNGAQVGHTPEILLSGSNSKSNKQ
;
A
#
# COMPACT_ATOMS: atom_id res chain seq x y z
N MET A 1 5.54 -40.64 34.59
CA MET A 1 5.95 -39.23 34.49
C MET A 1 5.57 -38.77 33.10
N GLY A 2 4.39 -38.17 32.98
CA GLY A 2 3.92 -37.60 31.72
C GLY A 2 4.22 -36.11 31.78
N ASP A 3 5.14 -35.65 30.93
CA ASP A 3 5.37 -34.23 30.74
C ASP A 3 4.23 -33.70 29.87
N GLU A 4 3.30 -32.99 30.51
CA GLU A 4 2.30 -32.16 29.84
C GLU A 4 3.03 -31.14 28.95
N TYR A 5 2.86 -31.27 27.64
CA TYR A 5 3.09 -30.18 26.72
C TYR A 5 2.03 -29.09 26.98
N GLN A 6 2.34 -28.14 27.88
CA GLN A 6 1.61 -26.88 27.91
C GLN A 6 1.77 -26.18 26.55
N LEU A 7 0.72 -26.25 25.73
CA LEU A 7 0.52 -25.40 24.55
C LEU A 7 0.63 -23.93 24.98
N PRO A 8 1.28 -23.05 24.18
CA PRO A 8 1.38 -21.65 24.52
C PRO A 8 -0.03 -21.06 24.56
N GLN A 9 -0.45 -20.59 25.73
CA GLN A 9 -1.73 -19.94 25.90
C GLN A 9 -1.85 -18.80 24.88
N ARG A 10 -2.88 -18.87 24.04
CA ARG A 10 -3.29 -17.73 23.20
C ARG A 10 -3.41 -16.53 24.12
N THR A 11 -2.50 -15.58 23.99
CA THR A 11 -2.45 -14.38 24.83
C THR A 11 -3.80 -13.66 24.79
N LEU A 12 -4.55 -13.77 25.89
CA LEU A 12 -5.81 -13.07 26.07
C LEU A 12 -5.52 -11.57 26.06
N TRP A 13 -6.19 -10.85 25.17
CA TRP A 13 -6.02 -9.40 25.09
C TRP A 13 -6.37 -8.73 26.40
N SER A 14 -5.56 -7.77 26.83
CA SER A 14 -5.83 -6.93 27.99
C SER A 14 -7.05 -6.03 27.77
N ASN A 15 -7.65 -5.54 28.85
CA ASN A 15 -8.79 -4.62 28.78
C ASN A 15 -8.46 -3.34 27.99
N ALA A 16 -7.22 -2.85 28.12
CA ALA A 16 -6.77 -1.66 27.39
C ALA A 16 -6.60 -1.93 25.88
N GLU A 17 -6.12 -3.11 25.49
CA GLU A 17 -6.03 -3.51 24.06
C GLU A 17 -7.42 -3.70 23.44
N ARG A 18 -8.36 -4.35 24.15
CA ARG A 18 -9.75 -4.50 23.70
C ARG A 18 -10.42 -3.15 23.51
N ARG A 19 -10.22 -2.22 24.46
CA ARG A 19 -10.71 -0.84 24.34
C ARG A 19 -10.11 -0.13 23.14
N CYS A 20 -8.81 -0.26 22.91
CA CYS A 20 -8.13 0.34 21.76
C CYS A 20 -8.70 -0.19 20.43
N LEU A 21 -8.85 -1.51 20.31
CA LEU A 21 -9.45 -2.11 19.11
C LEU A 21 -10.89 -1.67 18.91
N ASN A 22 -11.70 -1.62 19.98
CA ASN A 22 -13.07 -1.15 19.87
C ASN A 22 -13.11 0.29 19.33
N LEU A 23 -12.25 1.18 19.82
CA LEU A 23 -12.13 2.55 19.30
C LEU A 23 -11.72 2.59 17.81
N LEU A 24 -10.83 1.69 17.40
CA LEU A 24 -10.40 1.55 16.00
C LEU A 24 -11.51 0.98 15.09
N GLN A 25 -12.27 0.00 15.57
CA GLN A 25 -13.35 -0.67 14.85
C GLN A 25 -14.63 0.16 14.75
N CYS A 26 -14.90 1.00 15.77
CA CYS A 26 -15.95 2.01 15.74
C CYS A 26 -15.57 3.09 14.72
N LYS A 27 -15.77 2.78 13.43
CA LYS A 27 -15.46 3.58 12.22
C LYS A 27 -15.10 5.02 12.55
N THR A 28 -13.82 5.23 12.87
CA THR A 28 -13.32 6.56 13.26
C THR A 28 -13.57 7.52 12.10
N LYS A 29 -14.49 8.49 12.29
CA LYS A 29 -14.87 9.45 11.23
C LYS A 29 -14.01 10.71 11.22
N SER A 30 -13.20 10.92 12.25
CA SER A 30 -12.44 12.16 12.45
C SER A 30 -10.97 11.90 12.75
N VAL A 31 -10.12 12.71 12.14
CA VAL A 31 -8.67 12.71 12.39
C VAL A 31 -8.37 12.97 13.87
N THR A 32 -9.16 13.81 14.55
CA THR A 32 -8.94 14.14 15.97
C THR A 32 -9.05 12.90 16.86
N THR A 33 -10.05 12.05 16.63
CA THR A 33 -10.21 10.78 17.36
C THR A 33 -9.04 9.85 17.07
N LEU A 34 -8.55 9.81 15.83
CA LEU A 34 -7.39 9.00 15.48
C LEU A 34 -6.11 9.47 16.19
N LEU A 35 -5.92 10.79 16.36
CA LEU A 35 -4.81 11.34 17.15
C LEU A 35 -4.90 10.96 18.63
N GLN A 36 -6.11 10.94 19.19
CA GLN A 36 -6.33 10.46 20.56
C GLN A 36 -6.01 8.97 20.69
N ILE A 37 -6.39 8.15 19.70
CA ILE A 37 -6.05 6.73 19.66
C ILE A 37 -4.53 6.55 19.52
N HIS A 38 -3.86 7.34 18.67
CA HIS A 38 -2.41 7.34 18.53
C HIS A 38 -1.74 7.60 19.89
N ALA A 39 -2.10 8.69 20.57
CA ALA A 39 -1.57 9.01 21.89
C ALA A 39 -1.86 7.90 22.92
N PHE A 40 -3.06 7.31 22.87
CA PHE A 40 -3.44 6.19 23.73
C PHE A 40 -2.56 4.95 23.49
N MET A 41 -2.28 4.59 22.24
CA MET A 41 -1.43 3.46 21.88
C MET A 41 0.02 3.67 22.32
N LEU A 42 0.56 4.88 22.17
CA LEU A 42 1.92 5.21 22.63
C LEU A 42 2.02 5.15 24.15
N ARG A 43 1.04 5.72 24.87
CA ARG A 43 1.04 5.76 26.34
C ARG A 43 1.04 4.37 26.98
N HIS A 44 0.37 3.40 26.37
CA HIS A 44 0.33 2.02 26.88
C HIS A 44 1.37 1.11 26.21
N SER A 45 2.29 1.66 25.42
CA SER A 45 3.36 0.91 24.75
C SER A 45 2.86 -0.24 23.86
N PHE A 46 1.72 -0.08 23.17
CA PHE A 46 1.16 -1.10 22.26
C PHE A 46 1.87 -1.19 20.90
N HIS A 47 3.09 -0.63 20.78
CA HIS A 47 3.87 -0.54 19.54
C HIS A 47 4.39 -1.89 19.03
N ASN A 48 4.18 -2.99 19.77
CA ASN A 48 4.49 -4.35 19.33
C ASN A 48 3.25 -5.21 19.03
N ASN A 49 2.04 -4.71 19.32
CA ASN A 49 0.81 -5.47 19.04
C ASN A 49 0.41 -5.28 17.56
N LEU A 50 0.83 -6.23 16.71
CA LEU A 50 0.62 -6.17 15.26
C LEU A 50 -0.85 -6.04 14.85
N ASN A 51 -1.77 -6.63 15.62
CA ASN A 51 -3.20 -6.54 15.34
C ASN A 51 -3.72 -5.10 15.52
N LEU A 52 -3.37 -4.46 16.64
CA LEU A 52 -3.73 -3.07 16.90
C LEU A 52 -3.06 -2.11 15.91
N LEU A 53 -1.80 -2.36 15.59
CA LEU A 53 -1.06 -1.57 14.61
C LEU A 53 -1.66 -1.67 13.22
N THR A 54 -2.00 -2.88 12.78
CA THR A 54 -2.61 -3.06 11.46
C THR A 54 -4.00 -2.45 11.39
N ALA A 55 -4.78 -2.59 12.46
CA ALA A 55 -6.07 -1.90 12.58
C ALA A 55 -5.89 -0.37 12.51
N PHE A 56 -4.91 0.18 13.22
CA PHE A 56 -4.59 1.61 13.17
C PHE A 56 -4.21 2.07 11.76
N ILE A 57 -3.27 1.37 11.10
CA ILE A 57 -2.83 1.70 9.72
C ILE A 57 -4.01 1.62 8.74
N THR A 58 -4.86 0.61 8.85
CA THR A 58 -6.02 0.43 7.96
C THR A 58 -7.06 1.54 8.18
N THR A 59 -7.26 1.98 9.42
CA THR A 59 -8.11 3.14 9.73
C THR A 59 -7.51 4.43 9.17
N CYS A 60 -6.20 4.64 9.27
CA CYS A 60 -5.51 5.76 8.61
C CYS A 60 -5.76 5.77 7.10
N ALA A 61 -5.62 4.60 6.44
CA ALA A 61 -5.85 4.45 5.00
C ALA A 61 -7.28 4.82 4.62
N SER A 62 -8.26 4.27 5.34
CA SER A 62 -9.68 4.51 5.09
C SER A 62 -10.03 5.99 5.23
N LEU A 63 -9.48 6.66 6.24
CA LEU A 63 -9.72 8.08 6.47
C LEU A 63 -8.97 8.98 5.48
N ALA A 64 -7.79 8.56 5.00
CA ALA A 64 -7.04 9.27 3.98
C ALA A 64 -7.81 9.39 2.66
N VAL A 65 -8.57 8.35 2.29
CA VAL A 65 -9.46 8.38 1.11
C VAL A 65 -10.58 9.41 1.27
N VAL A 66 -11.16 9.51 2.46
CA VAL A 66 -12.32 10.40 2.74
C VAL A 66 -11.89 11.83 3.07
N SER A 67 -10.63 12.07 3.46
CA SER A 67 -10.09 13.38 3.83
C SER A 67 -8.92 13.81 2.95
N PRO A 68 -9.17 14.27 1.70
CA PRO A 68 -8.12 14.66 0.76
C PRO A 68 -7.22 15.81 1.24
N THR A 69 -7.64 16.61 2.22
CA THR A 69 -6.79 17.69 2.76
C THR A 69 -5.81 17.20 3.83
N ARG A 70 -6.01 16.02 4.41
CA ARG A 70 -5.24 15.50 5.55
C ARG A 70 -4.64 14.12 5.33
N HIS A 71 -4.76 13.56 4.12
CA HIS A 71 -4.23 12.23 3.80
C HIS A 71 -2.73 12.09 4.09
N HIS A 72 -1.91 13.11 3.77
CA HIS A 72 -0.48 13.07 4.07
C HIS A 72 -0.19 12.92 5.56
N ALA A 73 -0.84 13.73 6.42
CA ALA A 73 -0.66 13.63 7.87
C ALA A 73 -1.12 12.27 8.42
N LEU A 74 -2.23 11.74 7.90
CA LEU A 74 -2.75 10.43 8.30
C LEU A 74 -1.77 9.29 7.95
N VAL A 75 -1.20 9.32 6.75
CA VAL A 75 -0.19 8.34 6.34
C VAL A 75 1.11 8.52 7.13
N GLN A 76 1.48 9.74 7.49
CA GLN A 76 2.64 9.99 8.34
C GLN A 76 2.45 9.39 9.74
N HIS A 77 1.26 9.48 10.32
CA HIS A 77 0.96 8.81 11.59
C HIS A 77 1.04 7.28 11.46
N ALA A 78 0.44 6.70 10.41
CA ALA A 78 0.57 5.27 10.13
C ALA A 78 2.04 4.84 10.00
N ARG A 79 2.83 5.63 9.25
CA ARG A 79 4.24 5.36 9.01
C ARG A 79 5.08 5.46 10.29
N SER A 80 4.79 6.43 11.15
CA SER A 80 5.50 6.59 12.42
C SER A 80 5.38 5.35 13.31
N PHE A 81 4.18 4.79 13.45
CA PHE A 81 4.00 3.52 14.17
C PHE A 81 4.67 2.37 13.46
N PHE A 82 4.46 2.24 12.15
CA PHE A 82 5.07 1.19 11.35
C PHE A 82 6.59 1.14 11.51
N ASP A 83 7.24 2.30 11.60
CA ASP A 83 8.69 2.38 11.76
C ASP A 83 9.18 2.01 13.17
N LEU A 84 8.37 2.22 14.21
CA LEU A 84 8.67 1.80 15.58
C LEU A 84 8.63 0.27 15.76
N VAL A 85 7.89 -0.44 14.92
CA VAL A 85 7.75 -1.91 15.02
C VAL A 85 9.05 -2.60 14.60
N ARG A 86 9.60 -3.43 15.49
CA ARG A 86 10.80 -4.24 15.22
C ARG A 86 10.53 -5.43 14.32
N ILE A 87 9.48 -6.20 14.63
CA ILE A 87 9.10 -7.42 13.91
C ILE A 87 7.82 -7.12 13.14
N ARG A 88 7.85 -7.25 11.81
CA ARG A 88 6.71 -6.94 10.94
C ARG A 88 6.35 -8.20 10.19
N ASP A 89 5.07 -8.55 10.18
CA ASP A 89 4.57 -9.60 9.32
C ASP A 89 4.27 -9.05 7.91
N THR A 90 4.02 -9.97 6.98
CA THR A 90 3.71 -9.62 5.59
C THR A 90 2.44 -8.78 5.50
N PHE A 91 1.46 -9.06 6.36
CA PHE A 91 0.19 -8.35 6.38
C PHE A 91 0.34 -6.87 6.75
N LEU A 92 1.03 -6.55 7.86
CA LEU A 92 1.29 -5.18 8.27
C LEU A 92 2.07 -4.39 7.19
N CYS A 93 3.06 -5.03 6.56
CA CYS A 93 3.82 -4.44 5.46
C CYS A 93 2.92 -4.12 4.25
N ASN A 94 2.07 -5.07 3.87
CA ASN A 94 1.10 -4.92 2.79
C ASN A 94 0.09 -3.81 3.09
N SER A 95 -0.41 -3.73 4.32
CA SER A 95 -1.29 -2.64 4.76
C SER A 95 -0.60 -1.29 4.61
N MET A 96 0.66 -1.14 5.01
CA MET A 96 1.38 0.13 4.88
C MET A 96 1.62 0.53 3.40
N ILE A 97 1.96 -0.43 2.54
CA ILE A 97 2.08 -0.23 1.09
C ILE A 97 0.75 0.26 0.50
N ALA A 98 -0.35 -0.40 0.83
CA ALA A 98 -1.69 -0.03 0.37
C ALA A 98 -2.11 1.37 0.88
N THR A 99 -1.78 1.71 2.13
CA THR A 99 -2.06 3.02 2.73
C THR A 99 -1.43 4.17 1.93
N HIS A 100 -0.18 4.03 1.51
CA HIS A 100 0.47 5.04 0.66
C HIS A 100 -0.23 5.17 -0.71
N PHE A 101 -0.64 4.06 -1.33
CA PHE A 101 -1.42 4.11 -2.58
C PHE A 101 -2.78 4.78 -2.39
N ALA A 102 -3.49 4.51 -1.30
CA ALA A 102 -4.76 5.14 -0.96
C ALA A 102 -4.63 6.66 -0.81
N ALA A 103 -3.47 7.13 -0.35
CA ALA A 103 -3.12 8.53 -0.25
C ALA A 103 -2.49 9.13 -1.53
N ARG A 104 -2.52 8.40 -2.65
CA ARG A 104 -1.96 8.82 -3.95
C ARG A 104 -0.46 9.14 -3.93
N GLN A 105 0.26 8.64 -2.92
CA GLN A 105 1.71 8.73 -2.80
C GLN A 105 2.34 7.59 -3.60
N PHE A 106 2.29 7.66 -4.94
CA PHE A 106 2.61 6.49 -5.78
C PHE A 106 4.10 6.10 -5.81
N SER A 107 5.01 6.96 -5.37
CA SER A 107 6.46 6.67 -5.38
C SER A 107 6.94 5.97 -4.09
N GLU A 108 6.25 6.26 -3.00
CA GLU A 108 6.56 5.85 -1.64
C GLU A 108 6.39 4.33 -1.43
N PRO A 109 5.37 3.65 -1.98
CA PRO A 109 5.20 2.20 -1.93
C PRO A 109 6.40 1.44 -2.50
N PHE A 110 6.95 1.88 -3.63
CA PHE A 110 8.11 1.22 -4.25
C PHE A 110 9.39 1.43 -3.43
N THR A 111 9.55 2.63 -2.88
CA THR A 111 10.65 2.94 -1.96
C THR A 111 10.56 2.08 -0.71
N LEU A 112 9.37 2.03 -0.08
CA LEU A 112 9.10 1.21 1.09
C LEU A 112 9.33 -0.28 0.79
N PHE A 113 8.84 -0.79 -0.33
CA PHE A 113 9.04 -2.18 -0.75
C PHE A 113 10.53 -2.54 -0.87
N ARG A 114 11.33 -1.68 -1.51
CA ARG A 114 12.78 -1.86 -1.62
C ARG A 114 13.46 -1.86 -0.25
N ASP A 115 13.06 -0.92 0.62
CA ASP A 115 13.64 -0.79 1.95
C ASP A 115 13.30 -2.01 2.83
N LEU A 116 12.06 -2.50 2.76
CA LEU A 116 11.63 -3.71 3.46
C LEU A 116 12.40 -4.96 3.00
N ARG A 117 12.69 -5.08 1.70
CA ARG A 117 13.50 -6.17 1.15
C ARG A 117 14.97 -6.11 1.55
N ARG A 118 15.47 -4.94 1.94
CA ARG A 118 16.86 -4.75 2.42
C ARG A 118 17.02 -5.02 3.91
N LYS A 119 15.94 -5.16 4.67
CA LYS A 119 16.00 -5.46 6.11
C LYS A 119 16.41 -6.91 6.38
N THR A 120 16.82 -7.18 7.61
CA THR A 120 17.16 -8.52 8.11
C THR A 120 16.25 -8.85 9.30
N PRO A 121 15.45 -9.93 9.26
CA PRO A 121 15.22 -10.79 8.09
C PRO A 121 14.52 -10.04 6.95
N PRO A 122 14.71 -10.47 5.69
CA PRO A 122 14.09 -9.82 4.55
C PRO A 122 12.57 -10.02 4.56
N PHE A 123 11.84 -8.95 4.23
CA PHE A 123 10.43 -9.06 3.92
C PHE A 123 10.21 -10.00 2.73
N THR A 124 9.32 -10.97 2.90
CA THR A 124 8.92 -11.91 1.84
C THR A 124 7.58 -11.45 1.26
N PRO A 125 7.59 -10.86 0.05
CA PRO A 125 6.35 -10.41 -0.58
C PRO A 125 5.48 -11.57 -1.03
N ASP A 126 4.17 -11.37 -0.96
CA ASP A 126 3.17 -12.32 -1.42
C ASP A 126 2.43 -11.79 -2.66
N GLY A 127 1.49 -12.59 -3.19
CA GLY A 127 0.67 -12.18 -4.33
C GLY A 127 -0.09 -10.86 -4.09
N TYR A 128 -0.47 -10.56 -2.85
CA TYR A 128 -1.13 -9.30 -2.51
C TYR A 128 -0.18 -8.10 -2.62
N THR A 129 1.08 -8.25 -2.19
CA THR A 129 2.12 -7.22 -2.33
C THR A 129 2.26 -6.82 -3.80
N PHE A 130 2.45 -7.81 -4.68
CA PHE A 130 2.66 -7.55 -6.10
C PHE A 130 1.41 -6.97 -6.76
N THR A 131 0.23 -7.53 -6.46
CA THR A 131 -1.05 -7.00 -6.97
C THR A 131 -1.23 -5.53 -6.62
N SER A 132 -0.90 -5.13 -5.39
CA SER A 132 -0.99 -3.73 -4.96
C SER A 132 -0.02 -2.82 -5.71
N LEU A 133 1.25 -3.24 -5.86
CA LEU A 133 2.27 -2.48 -6.58
C LEU A 133 1.96 -2.34 -8.08
N VAL A 134 1.41 -3.38 -8.71
CA VAL A 134 1.00 -3.36 -10.13
C VAL A 134 -0.16 -2.39 -10.34
N LYS A 135 -1.20 -2.47 -9.49
CA LYS A 135 -2.33 -1.54 -9.52
C LYS A 135 -1.86 -0.09 -9.40
N GLY A 136 -0.88 0.15 -8.53
CA GLY A 136 -0.20 1.45 -8.40
C GLY A 136 0.50 1.93 -9.68
N CYS A 137 1.18 1.02 -10.39
CA CYS A 137 1.83 1.35 -11.67
C CYS A 137 0.81 1.76 -12.73
N SER A 138 -0.29 1.00 -12.86
CA SER A 138 -1.36 1.32 -13.80
C SER A 138 -2.02 2.66 -13.48
N ALA A 139 -2.28 2.95 -12.19
CA ALA A 139 -2.92 4.19 -11.76
C ALA A 139 -2.10 5.47 -12.04
N ARG A 140 -0.77 5.39 -12.13
CA ARG A 140 0.12 6.53 -12.44
C ARG A 140 0.85 6.41 -13.78
N VAL A 141 0.52 5.43 -14.62
CA VAL A 141 1.26 5.13 -15.87
C VAL A 141 2.79 5.04 -15.63
N ALA A 142 3.18 4.43 -14.51
CA ALA A 142 4.57 4.43 -14.02
C ALA A 142 5.40 3.32 -14.70
N ARG A 143 5.81 3.55 -15.96
CA ARG A 143 6.49 2.55 -16.80
C ARG A 143 7.78 2.00 -16.19
N ARG A 144 8.59 2.85 -15.54
CA ARG A 144 9.89 2.46 -14.99
C ARG A 144 9.74 1.52 -13.80
N GLU A 145 8.89 1.89 -12.85
CA GLU A 145 8.56 1.09 -11.67
C GLU A 145 7.89 -0.23 -12.07
N GLY A 146 7.00 -0.19 -13.08
CA GLY A 146 6.37 -1.39 -13.65
C GLY A 146 7.37 -2.38 -14.24
N SER A 147 8.34 -1.91 -15.02
CA SER A 147 9.40 -2.76 -15.60
C SER A 147 10.29 -3.40 -14.53
N GLN A 148 10.66 -2.65 -13.48
CA GLN A 148 11.44 -3.21 -12.37
C GLN A 148 10.64 -4.26 -11.60
N LEU A 149 9.36 -3.98 -11.33
CA LEU A 149 8.48 -4.89 -10.62
C LEU A 149 8.27 -6.19 -11.39
N HIS A 150 8.12 -6.10 -12.70
CA HIS A 150 7.97 -7.25 -13.61
C HIS A 150 9.10 -8.27 -13.47
N GLY A 151 10.36 -7.80 -13.50
CA GLY A 151 11.52 -8.69 -13.30
C GLY A 151 11.53 -9.35 -11.90
N VAL A 152 11.05 -8.65 -10.87
CA VAL A 152 10.94 -9.20 -9.51
C VAL A 152 9.83 -10.25 -9.43
N VAL A 153 8.66 -10.03 -10.04
CA VAL A 153 7.54 -10.99 -10.04
C VAL A 153 7.97 -12.32 -10.68
N LEU A 154 8.63 -12.25 -11.84
CA LEU A 154 9.18 -13.42 -12.54
C LEU A 154 10.12 -14.23 -11.66
N ARG A 155 11.05 -13.56 -10.98
CA ARG A 155 12.02 -14.21 -10.10
C ARG A 155 11.38 -14.89 -8.89
N ASN A 156 10.18 -14.44 -8.48
CA ASN A 156 9.43 -15.04 -7.37
C ASN A 156 8.43 -16.13 -7.82
N GLY A 157 8.43 -16.52 -9.10
CA GLY A 157 7.59 -17.61 -9.61
C GLY A 157 6.09 -17.32 -9.61
N LEU A 158 5.69 -16.05 -9.54
CA LEU A 158 4.29 -15.65 -9.58
C LEU A 158 3.84 -15.47 -11.04
N CYS A 159 2.75 -16.14 -11.39
CA CYS A 159 2.28 -16.24 -12.78
C CYS A 159 1.70 -14.91 -13.31
N PHE A 160 1.86 -14.73 -14.62
CA PHE A 160 1.93 -13.45 -15.33
C PHE A 160 0.58 -12.80 -15.69
N ASP A 161 -0.52 -13.55 -15.64
CA ASP A 161 -1.80 -13.15 -16.26
C ASP A 161 -2.45 -11.89 -15.67
N LEU A 162 -2.06 -11.47 -14.47
CA LEU A 162 -2.51 -10.23 -13.85
C LEU A 162 -1.79 -8.97 -14.40
N LEU A 163 -0.64 -9.11 -15.06
CA LEU A 163 0.23 -7.99 -15.46
C LEU A 163 -0.07 -7.43 -16.85
N LEU A 164 -0.45 -8.27 -17.81
CA LEU A 164 -0.57 -7.88 -19.23
C LEU A 164 -1.88 -7.14 -19.55
N THR A 165 -2.97 -7.42 -18.84
CA THR A 165 -4.29 -6.82 -19.13
C THR A 165 -4.40 -5.36 -18.66
N GLN A 166 -3.60 -4.92 -17.69
CA GLN A 166 -3.74 -3.59 -17.07
C GLN A 166 -2.72 -2.54 -17.56
N VAL A 167 -1.72 -2.95 -18.33
CA VAL A 167 -0.75 -2.03 -18.97
C VAL A 167 -1.13 -1.75 -20.43
N ASN A 168 -1.77 -2.70 -21.11
CA ASN A 168 -2.19 -2.55 -22.51
C ASN A 168 -3.59 -1.92 -22.68
N GLY A 169 -4.37 -1.79 -21.60
CA GLY A 169 -5.72 -1.19 -21.64
C GLY A 169 -5.79 0.34 -21.62
N ALA A 170 -4.65 1.04 -21.49
CA ALA A 170 -4.62 2.51 -21.39
C ALA A 170 -4.35 3.24 -22.73
N GLN A 171 -4.29 2.53 -23.86
CA GLN A 171 -4.21 3.15 -25.18
C GLN A 171 -5.12 2.46 -26.21
N VAL A 172 -6.42 2.76 -26.16
CA VAL A 172 -7.25 2.89 -27.37
C VAL A 172 -8.14 4.12 -27.16
N GLY A 173 -7.55 5.30 -27.29
CA GLY A 173 -8.23 6.59 -27.18
C GLY A 173 -7.58 7.57 -28.14
N HIS A 174 -7.99 7.45 -29.41
CA HIS A 174 -7.75 8.37 -30.53
C HIS A 174 -6.34 8.94 -30.75
N THR A 175 -5.58 8.25 -31.59
CA THR A 175 -4.65 8.87 -32.54
C THR A 175 -5.31 8.95 -33.92
N PRO A 176 -5.56 10.13 -34.50
CA PRO A 176 -5.70 10.25 -35.95
C PRO A 176 -4.30 10.46 -36.55
N GLU A 177 -3.69 9.38 -37.01
CA GLU A 177 -2.66 9.36 -38.07
C GLU A 177 -3.39 9.09 -39.40
N ILE A 178 -3.10 9.60 -40.61
CA ILE A 178 -2.11 10.48 -41.26
C ILE A 178 -2.76 10.82 -42.63
N LEU A 179 -2.48 12.00 -43.22
CA LEU A 179 -2.03 12.07 -44.63
C LEU A 179 -1.36 13.41 -44.93
N LEU A 180 -0.03 13.33 -44.95
CA LEU A 180 0.91 14.33 -45.45
C LEU A 180 0.95 14.35 -46.97
N SER A 181 1.24 15.56 -47.49
CA SER A 181 1.83 15.90 -48.79
C SER A 181 0.91 15.74 -50.02
N GLY A 182 0.97 16.59 -51.03
CA GLY A 182 1.91 17.65 -51.33
C GLY A 182 1.41 18.48 -52.51
N SER A 183 2.02 19.64 -52.65
CA SER A 183 1.84 20.66 -53.68
C SER A 183 1.77 20.12 -55.10
N ASN A 184 0.87 20.65 -55.93
CA ASN A 184 1.23 20.92 -57.32
C ASN A 184 0.48 22.12 -57.89
N SER A 185 1.24 23.12 -58.31
CA SER A 185 0.78 24.26 -59.11
C SER A 185 0.28 23.79 -60.48
N LYS A 186 -0.73 24.47 -61.04
CA LYS A 186 -0.79 24.80 -62.47
C LYS A 186 -1.82 25.89 -62.76
N SER A 187 -1.35 26.92 -63.46
CA SER A 187 -2.08 27.98 -64.15
C SER A 187 -3.12 27.48 -65.16
N ASN A 188 -4.23 28.22 -65.29
CA ASN A 188 -4.76 28.81 -66.54
C ASN A 188 -6.13 29.46 -66.21
N LYS A 189 -6.33 30.77 -66.37
CA LYS A 189 -6.76 31.48 -67.60
C LYS A 189 -7.91 30.76 -68.33
N GLN A 190 -9.14 31.22 -68.09
CA GLN A 190 -9.99 31.86 -69.09
C GLN A 190 -11.12 32.64 -68.41
#